data_AF-A0A2U1VJ15-F1
#
_entry.id   AF-A0A2U1VJ15-F1
#
_cell.length_a   1.000
_cell.length_b   1.000
_cell.length_c   1.000
_cell.angle_alpha   90.00
_cell.angle_beta   90.00
_cell.angle_gamma   90.00
#
_symmetry.space_group_name_H-M   'P 1'
#
loop_
_entity.id
_entity.type
_entity.pdbx_description
1 polymer ?
#
loop_
_entity_poly.entity_id
_entity_poly.type
_entity_poly.pdbx_seq_one_letter_code
_entity_poly.pdbx_strand_id
1 'polypeptide(L)'
;MPKFDLYVVRPPDGSATITAISEDKQQSSQAALRNLSRSGCLVKSLGDIELCFVKKSEAQIKLELAVRQMFAASAYKPPVSIVW
;
A
#
# COMPACT_ATOMS: atom_id res chain seq x y z
N MET A 1 -13.73 -6.64 -9.78
CA MET A 1 -13.43 -6.55 -8.33
C MET A 1 -12.54 -5.33 -8.15
N PRO A 2 -12.73 -4.50 -7.11
CA PRO A 2 -11.84 -3.36 -6.90
C PRO A 2 -10.38 -3.79 -6.77
N LYS A 3 -9.51 -3.15 -7.54
CA LYS A 3 -8.08 -3.42 -7.62
C LYS A 3 -7.29 -2.33 -6.88
N PHE A 4 -6.28 -2.76 -6.13
CA PHE A 4 -5.36 -1.87 -5.42
C PHE A 4 -3.92 -2.19 -5.82
N ASP A 5 -3.17 -1.17 -6.19
CA ASP A 5 -1.73 -1.29 -6.29
C ASP A 5 -1.10 -1.15 -4.92
N LEU A 6 -0.15 -2.02 -4.61
CA LEU A 6 0.57 -2.01 -3.35
C LEU A 6 1.98 -1.42 -3.56
N TYR A 7 2.34 -0.48 -2.69
CA TYR A 7 3.66 0.14 -2.66
C TYR A 7 4.25 0.07 -1.25
N VAL A 8 5.52 -0.29 -1.15
CA VAL A 8 6.32 -0.04 0.06
C VAL A 8 6.83 1.39 -0.02
N VAL A 9 6.54 2.17 1.02
CA VAL A 9 7.10 3.50 1.23
C VAL A 9 7.89 3.48 2.53
N ARG A 10 9.20 3.71 2.45
CA ARG A 10 10.10 3.77 3.61
C ARG A 10 10.86 5.10 3.63
N PRO A 11 10.64 5.96 4.63
CA PRO A 11 11.47 7.15 4.85
C PRO A 11 12.91 6.76 5.24
N PRO A 12 13.91 7.63 5.00
CA PRO A 12 15.32 7.37 5.35
C PRO A 12 15.52 6.91 6.81
N ASP A 13 14.90 7.64 7.74
CA ASP A 13 15.01 7.39 9.18
C ASP A 13 13.79 6.64 9.75
N GLY A 14 12.96 6.05 8.87
CA GLY A 14 11.64 5.56 9.21
C GLY A 14 11.40 4.08 8.95
N SER A 15 10.29 3.61 9.51
CA SER A 15 9.76 2.27 9.25
C SER A 15 9.00 2.23 7.92
N ALA A 16 9.06 1.08 7.25
CA ALA A 16 8.37 0.88 5.98
C ALA A 16 6.85 0.75 6.19
N THR A 17 6.06 1.48 5.41
CA THR A 17 4.60 1.41 5.37
C THR A 17 4.15 0.85 4.03
N ILE A 18 3.12 -0.01 4.03
CA ILE A 18 2.46 -0.43 2.79
C ILE A 18 1.37 0.56 2.44
N THR A 19 1.46 1.18 1.28
CA THR A 19 0.43 2.05 0.74
C THR A 19 -0.34 1.28 -0.33
N ALA A 20 -1.64 1.11 -0.12
CA ALA A 20 -2.55 0.51 -1.07
C ALA A 20 -3.35 1.61 -1.76
N ILE A 21 -3.28 1.67 -3.09
CA ILE A 21 -3.83 2.76 -3.88
C ILE A 21 -4.91 2.18 -4.78
N SER A 22 -6.14 2.67 -4.66
CA SER A 22 -7.23 2.30 -5.56
C SER A 22 -6.87 2.66 -7.00
N GLU A 23 -7.33 1.85 -7.95
CA GLU A 23 -7.14 2.10 -9.39
C GLU A 23 -7.54 3.53 -9.79
N ASP A 24 -8.67 4.02 -9.26
CA ASP A 24 -9.20 5.37 -9.48
C ASP A 24 -8.26 6.51 -9.05
N LYS A 25 -7.32 6.25 -8.12
CA LYS A 25 -6.34 7.22 -7.61
C LYS A 25 -4.92 6.97 -8.04
N GLN A 26 -4.65 5.95 -8.85
CA GLN A 26 -3.30 5.65 -9.31
C GLN A 26 -2.65 6.88 -9.96
N GLN A 27 -3.36 7.55 -10.88
CA GLN A 27 -2.79 8.66 -11.63
C GLN A 27 -2.43 9.85 -10.73
N SER A 28 -3.32 10.24 -9.80
CA SER A 28 -3.05 11.32 -8.84
C SER A 28 -1.94 10.94 -7.84
N SER A 29 -1.87 9.67 -7.45
CA SER A 29 -0.93 9.20 -6.43
C SER A 29 0.47 8.95 -7.00
N GLN A 30 0.61 8.68 -8.30
CA GLN A 30 1.92 8.51 -8.94
C GLN A 30 2.81 9.75 -8.78
N ALA A 31 2.25 10.95 -8.92
CA ALA A 31 3.02 12.18 -8.72
C ALA A 31 3.54 12.28 -7.28
N ALA A 32 2.71 11.94 -6.28
CA ALA A 32 3.11 11.92 -4.88
C ALA A 32 4.20 10.87 -4.61
N LEU A 33 4.06 9.64 -5.14
CA LEU A 33 5.06 8.58 -5.01
C LEU A 33 6.40 8.98 -5.64
N ARG A 34 6.39 9.61 -6.81
CA ARG A 34 7.61 10.13 -7.46
C ARG A 34 8.28 11.22 -6.63
N ASN A 35 7.49 12.13 -6.05
CA ASN A 35 8.02 13.18 -5.19
C ASN A 35 8.64 12.62 -3.90
N LEU A 36 7.99 11.64 -3.26
CA LEU A 36 8.53 10.93 -2.10
C LEU A 36 9.85 10.23 -2.45
N SER A 37 9.92 9.59 -3.62
CA SER A 37 11.17 8.97 -4.07
C SER A 37 12.29 9.99 -4.24
N ARG A 38 11.99 11.19 -4.75
CA ARG A 38 12.96 12.29 -4.91
C ARG A 38 13.36 12.92 -3.59
N SER A 39 12.52 12.89 -2.56
CA SER A 39 12.84 13.39 -1.22
C SER A 39 13.66 12.40 -0.38
N GLY A 40 14.13 11.29 -0.97
CA GLY A 40 14.95 10.30 -0.31
C GLY A 40 14.18 9.12 0.29
N CYS A 41 12.84 9.08 0.18
CA CYS A 41 12.09 7.89 0.58
C CYS A 41 12.33 6.75 -0.41
N LEU A 42 12.49 5.53 0.09
CA LEU A 42 12.45 4.34 -0.75
C LEU A 42 10.99 4.01 -1.08
N VAL A 43 10.66 4.05 -2.37
CA VAL A 43 9.35 3.68 -2.89
C VAL A 43 9.51 2.50 -3.84
N LYS A 44 8.83 1.39 -3.54
CA LYS A 44 8.87 0.17 -4.38
C LYS A 44 7.47 -0.40 -4.58
N SER A 45 7.15 -0.82 -5.80
CA SER A 45 5.92 -1.58 -6.06
C SER A 45 6.04 -2.99 -5.51
N LEU A 46 4.97 -3.50 -4.89
CA LEU A 46 4.82 -4.88 -4.43
C LEU A 46 3.91 -5.72 -5.34
N GLY A 47 3.35 -5.12 -6.40
CA GLY A 47 2.30 -5.71 -7.22
C GLY A 47 0.93 -5.15 -6.88
N ASP A 48 -0.10 -5.93 -7.16
CA ASP A 48 -1.48 -5.54 -6.99
C ASP A 48 -2.31 -6.61 -6.28
N ILE A 49 -3.45 -6.19 -5.74
CA ILE A 49 -4.42 -7.08 -5.09
C ILE A 49 -5.83 -6.73 -5.53
N GLU A 50 -6.59 -7.76 -5.87
CA GLU A 50 -8.02 -7.65 -6.14
C GLU A 50 -8.79 -8.12 -4.92
N LEU A 51 -9.71 -7.28 -4.44
CA LEU A 51 -10.51 -7.57 -3.25
C LEU A 51 -12.00 -7.51 -3.56
N CYS A 52 -12.73 -8.54 -3.15
CA CYS A 52 -14.20 -8.50 -3.11
C CYS A 52 -14.65 -7.91 -1.77
N PHE A 53 -15.38 -6.79 -1.77
CA PHE A 53 -15.97 -6.20 -0.56
C PHE A 53 -17.22 -5.39 -0.91
N VAL A 54 -18.12 -5.24 0.06
CA VAL A 54 -19.36 -4.48 -0.10
C VAL A 54 -19.21 -3.08 0.52
N LYS A 55 -18.39 -2.95 1.57
CA LYS A 55 -18.15 -1.68 2.29
C LYS A 55 -16.67 -1.32 2.32
N LYS A 56 -16.35 -0.02 2.34
CA LYS A 56 -14.95 0.47 2.45
C LYS A 56 -14.24 -0.04 3.72
N SER A 57 -14.96 -0.16 4.84
CA SER A 57 -14.42 -0.71 6.08
C SER A 57 -14.04 -2.20 5.95
N GLU A 58 -14.80 -2.98 5.19
CA GLU A 58 -14.45 -4.38 4.90
C GLU A 58 -13.22 -4.47 4.01
N ALA A 59 -13.07 -3.56 3.04
CA ALA A 59 -11.88 -3.49 2.20
C ALA A 59 -10.64 -3.28 3.05
N GLN A 60 -10.69 -2.37 4.02
CA GLN A 60 -9.57 -2.10 4.93
C GLN A 60 -9.16 -3.37 5.69
N ILE A 61 -10.11 -4.06 6.30
CA ILE A 61 -9.84 -5.30 7.05
C ILE A 61 -9.23 -6.37 6.14
N LYS A 62 -9.80 -6.55 4.94
CA LYS A 62 -9.30 -7.57 3.98
C LYS A 62 -7.91 -7.23 3.46
N LEU A 63 -7.63 -5.95 3.21
CA LEU A 63 -6.35 -5.49 2.70
C LEU A 63 -5.27 -5.60 3.79
N GLU A 64 -5.57 -5.18 5.02
CA GLU A 64 -4.69 -5.38 6.17
C GLU A 64 -4.37 -6.86 6.41
N LEU A 65 -5.37 -7.73 6.32
CA LEU A 65 -5.17 -9.17 6.46
C LEU A 65 -4.26 -9.72 5.35
N ALA A 66 -4.51 -9.35 4.09
CA ALA A 66 -3.71 -9.79 2.96
C ALA A 66 -2.25 -9.33 3.08
N VAL A 67 -2.00 -8.07 3.45
CA VAL A 67 -0.64 -7.57 3.69
C VAL A 67 0.01 -8.31 4.87
N ARG A 68 -0.70 -8.54 5.98
CA ARG A 68 -0.16 -9.34 7.10
C ARG A 68 0.24 -10.75 6.66
N GLN A 69 -0.52 -11.37 5.76
CA GLN A 69 -0.18 -12.68 5.17
C GLN A 69 1.04 -12.59 4.26
N MET A 70 1.16 -11.58 3.40
CA MET A 70 2.34 -11.35 2.55
C MET A 70 3.62 -11.23 3.38
N PHE A 71 3.53 -10.58 4.53
CA PHE A 71 4.64 -10.40 5.47
C PHE A 71 4.65 -11.45 6.58
N ALA A 72 3.94 -12.58 6.48
CA ALA A 72 3.81 -13.55 7.56
C ALA A 72 5.15 -14.07 8.09
N ALA A 73 6.11 -14.32 7.19
CA ALA A 73 7.48 -14.75 7.52
C ALA A 73 8.41 -13.62 8.00
N SER A 74 8.01 -12.34 7.82
CA SER A 74 8.80 -11.18 8.27
C SER A 74 8.63 -10.95 9.76
N ALA A 75 9.73 -10.67 10.47
CA ALA A 75 9.70 -10.22 11.86
C ALA A 75 9.00 -8.85 12.02
N TYR A 76 9.06 -8.02 10.97
CA TYR A 76 8.39 -6.74 10.92
C TYR A 76 7.07 -6.83 10.15
N LYS A 77 5.98 -6.37 10.77
CA LYS A 77 4.66 -6.24 10.14
C LYS A 77 4.43 -4.76 9.79
N PRO A 78 4.58 -4.36 8.52
CA PRO A 78 4.41 -2.97 8.14
C PRO A 78 2.95 -2.52 8.34
N PRO A 79 2.71 -1.29 8.82
CA PRO A 79 1.38 -0.71 8.81
C PRO A 79 0.89 -0.54 7.37
N VAL A 80 -0.44 -0.53 7.21
CA VAL A 80 -1.10 -0.35 5.91
C VAL A 80 -1.81 1.00 5.88
N SER A 81 -1.53 1.80 4.86
CA SER A 81 -2.22 3.04 4.55
C SER A 81 -3.01 2.84 3.26
N ILE A 82 -4.27 3.26 3.22
CA ILE A 82 -5.15 3.07 2.06
C ILE A 82 -5.50 4.43 1.48
N VAL A 83 -5.21 4.59 0.19
CA VAL A 83 -5.54 5.77 -0.61
C VAL A 83 -6.73 5.40 -1.51
N TRP A 84 -7.84 6.11 -1.29
CA TRP A 84 -9.14 5.88 -1.93
C TRP A 84 -9.45 6.92 -2.98
#